data_AF-A0A7Y7VQG2-F1
#
_entry.id   AF-A0A7Y7VQG2-F1
#
_cell.length_a   1.000
_cell.length_b   1.000
_cell.length_c   1.000
_cell.angle_alpha   90.00
_cell.angle_beta   90.00
_cell.angle_gamma   90.00
#
_symmetry.space_group_name_H-M   'P 1'
#
loop_
_entity.id
_entity.type
_entity.pdbx_description
1 polymer ?
#
loop_
_entity_poly.entity_id
_entity_poly.type
_entity_poly.pdbx_seq_one_letter_code
_entity_poly.pdbx_strand_id
1 'polypeptide(L)'
;MTVMLGAATAIVVLMMLFAWLPEIREPGLLLRRWSRGSNGDCSTGIRQAVDDVITGFVAEHNFPEVDASRLREMKSRPGMMPVTLLLHPQLVKQENGRFVRGRNLTAVMAATGVSTLILPPLAGMALHDVSLSLLPLLNVAVFFTGVQLVRQTYSDLSLLNVLVTGKPD
;
A
#
# COMPACT_ATOMS: atom_id res chain seq x y z
N MET A 1 -10.11 -1.81 30.94
CA MET A 1 -9.28 -2.60 30.00
C MET A 1 -9.97 -2.82 28.67
N THR A 2 -11.22 -3.30 28.67
CA THR A 2 -12.05 -3.52 27.48
C THR A 2 -12.24 -2.27 26.60
N VAL A 3 -12.59 -1.13 27.21
CA VAL A 3 -12.76 0.17 26.51
C VAL A 3 -11.45 0.64 25.85
N MET A 4 -10.32 0.44 26.51
CA MET A 4 -9.00 0.84 26.00
C MET A 4 -8.57 -0.02 24.80
N LEU A 5 -8.78 -1.34 24.88
CA LEU A 5 -8.52 -2.28 23.76
C LEU A 5 -9.46 -2.02 22.58
N GLY A 6 -10.75 -1.74 22.85
CA GLY A 6 -11.71 -1.36 21.83
C GLY A 6 -11.33 -0.07 21.11
N ALA A 7 -10.97 0.98 21.85
CA ALA A 7 -10.52 2.25 21.28
C ALA A 7 -9.23 2.09 20.46
N ALA A 8 -8.25 1.34 20.97
CA ALA A 8 -7.02 1.07 20.23
C ALA A 8 -7.31 0.31 18.92
N THR A 9 -8.17 -0.70 18.96
CA THR A 9 -8.59 -1.45 17.76
C THR A 9 -9.26 -0.52 16.75
N ALA A 10 -10.18 0.35 17.20
CA ALA A 10 -10.85 1.30 16.33
C ALA A 10 -9.87 2.28 15.67
N ILE A 11 -8.90 2.80 16.40
CA ILE A 11 -7.86 3.69 15.86
C ILE A 11 -7.04 2.97 14.78
N VAL A 12 -6.56 1.75 15.05
CA VAL A 12 -5.75 0.99 14.09
C VAL A 12 -6.58 0.64 12.85
N VAL A 13 -7.85 0.25 13.04
CA VAL A 13 -8.79 -0.02 11.94
C VAL A 13 -8.98 1.22 11.05
N LEU A 14 -9.26 2.38 11.65
CA LEU A 14 -9.43 3.63 10.91
C LEU A 14 -8.15 4.01 10.17
N MET A 15 -6.99 3.94 10.83
CA MET A 15 -5.71 4.23 10.19
C MET A 15 -5.45 3.31 8.99
N MET A 16 -5.68 2.00 9.11
CA MET A 16 -5.51 1.08 8.00
C MET A 16 -6.53 1.30 6.88
N LEU A 17 -7.77 1.64 7.22
CA LEU A 17 -8.80 1.95 6.22
C LEU A 17 -8.43 3.18 5.40
N PHE A 18 -7.92 4.24 6.05
CA PHE A 18 -7.38 5.41 5.34
C PHE A 18 -6.16 5.06 4.49
N ALA A 19 -5.25 4.24 5.01
CA ALA A 19 -4.08 3.79 4.26
C ALA A 19 -4.47 2.97 3.02
N TRP A 20 -5.55 2.20 3.08
CA TRP A 20 -6.05 1.36 1.98
C TRP A 20 -7.06 2.07 1.06
N LEU A 21 -7.50 3.28 1.39
CA LEU A 21 -8.53 3.98 0.62
C LEU A 21 -8.17 4.14 -0.88
N PRO A 22 -6.92 4.47 -1.26
CA PRO A 22 -6.50 4.51 -2.67
C PRO A 22 -6.63 3.17 -3.42
N GLU A 23 -6.47 2.03 -2.75
CA GLU A 23 -6.58 0.69 -3.34
C GLU A 23 -8.03 0.32 -3.68
N ILE A 24 -8.98 0.83 -2.88
CA ILE A 24 -10.39 0.47 -2.97
C ILE A 24 -11.17 1.40 -3.92
N ARG A 25 -10.62 2.59 -4.21
CA ARG A 25 -11.20 3.51 -5.19
C ARG A 25 -11.02 2.96 -6.63
N GLU A 26 -11.89 3.40 -7.54
CA GLU A 26 -11.91 2.95 -8.94
C GLU A 26 -10.54 2.92 -9.65
N PRO A 27 -9.66 3.94 -9.57
CA PRO A 27 -8.35 3.85 -10.21
C PRO A 27 -7.52 2.68 -9.65
N GLY A 28 -7.54 2.46 -8.34
CA GLY A 28 -6.79 1.37 -7.69
C GLY A 28 -7.25 -0.02 -8.10
N LEU A 29 -8.57 -0.25 -8.13
CA LEU A 29 -9.14 -1.54 -8.55
C LEU A 29 -8.84 -1.84 -10.02
N LEU A 30 -8.95 -0.84 -10.90
CA LEU A 30 -8.63 -0.97 -12.32
C LEU A 30 -7.15 -1.26 -12.54
N LEU A 31 -6.26 -0.52 -11.86
CA LEU A 31 -4.81 -0.70 -11.91
C LEU A 31 -4.38 -2.09 -11.43
N ARG A 32 -4.97 -2.60 -10.33
CA ARG A 32 -4.69 -3.96 -9.84
C ARG A 32 -5.20 -5.05 -10.78
N ARG A 33 -6.32 -4.84 -11.45
CA ARG A 33 -6.83 -5.79 -12.45
C ARG A 33 -5.93 -5.80 -13.69
N TRP A 34 -5.52 -4.62 -14.14
CA TRP A 34 -4.63 -4.45 -15.28
C TRP A 34 -3.24 -5.04 -15.01
N SER A 35 -2.64 -4.80 -13.85
CA SER A 35 -1.32 -5.35 -13.51
C SER A 35 -1.29 -6.88 -13.45
N ARG A 36 -2.43 -7.52 -13.18
CA ARG A 36 -2.58 -8.99 -13.21
C ARG A 36 -2.92 -9.55 -14.59
N GLY A 37 -3.31 -8.72 -15.56
CA GLY A 37 -3.64 -9.15 -16.91
C GLY A 37 -2.39 -9.54 -17.69
N SER A 38 -2.41 -10.66 -18.42
CA SER A 38 -1.27 -11.10 -19.25
C SER A 38 -1.17 -10.34 -20.57
N ASN A 39 -2.27 -9.73 -21.01
CA ASN A 39 -2.34 -9.02 -22.28
C ASN A 39 -2.40 -7.54 -21.94
N GLY A 40 -1.39 -6.77 -22.35
CA GLY A 40 -1.31 -5.32 -22.18
C GLY A 40 -2.40 -4.52 -22.92
N ASP A 41 -3.52 -5.16 -23.26
CA ASP A 41 -4.72 -4.53 -23.80
C ASP A 41 -5.31 -3.59 -22.76
N CYS A 42 -4.88 -2.35 -22.89
CA CYS A 42 -5.25 -1.26 -22.03
C CYS A 42 -6.46 -0.58 -22.70
N SER A 43 -7.67 -0.81 -22.18
CA SER A 43 -8.81 0.02 -22.55
C SER A 43 -8.45 1.50 -22.32
N THR A 44 -9.04 2.41 -23.10
CA THR A 44 -8.76 3.85 -22.99
C THR A 44 -8.86 4.37 -21.55
N GLY A 45 -9.85 3.89 -20.79
CA GLY A 45 -10.03 4.23 -19.38
C GLY A 45 -8.90 3.74 -18.45
N ILE A 46 -8.37 2.54 -18.66
CA ILE A 46 -7.22 2.04 -17.87
C ILE A 46 -5.96 2.82 -18.22
N ARG A 47 -5.77 3.16 -19.50
CA ARG A 47 -4.60 3.91 -19.94
C ARG A 47 -4.56 5.28 -19.29
N GLN A 48 -5.70 5.97 -19.28
CA GLN A 48 -5.85 7.25 -18.61
C GLN A 48 -5.61 7.14 -17.10
N ALA A 49 -6.21 6.14 -16.42
CA ALA A 49 -5.98 5.93 -14.99
C ALA A 49 -4.51 5.66 -14.66
N VAL A 50 -3.80 4.88 -15.49
CA VAL A 50 -2.36 4.63 -15.33
C VAL A 50 -1.57 5.92 -15.52
N ASP A 51 -1.89 6.71 -16.54
CA ASP A 51 -1.23 8.00 -16.81
C ASP A 51 -1.43 9.00 -15.68
N ASP A 52 -2.64 9.11 -15.15
CA ASP A 52 -2.96 10.01 -14.05
C ASP A 52 -2.18 9.66 -12.78
N VAL A 53 -2.10 8.36 -12.45
CA VAL A 53 -1.37 7.90 -11.26
C VAL A 53 0.15 8.05 -11.43
N ILE A 54 0.70 7.77 -12.62
CA ILE A 54 2.12 8.06 -12.90
C ILE A 54 2.39 9.56 -12.76
N THR A 55 1.53 10.40 -13.33
CA THR A 55 1.70 11.86 -13.28
C THR A 55 1.64 12.36 -11.84
N GLY A 56 0.70 11.86 -11.04
CA GLY A 56 0.62 12.17 -9.61
C GLY A 56 1.86 11.73 -8.84
N PHE A 57 2.39 10.53 -9.12
CA PHE A 57 3.61 10.03 -8.50
C PHE A 57 4.84 10.87 -8.89
N VAL A 58 4.96 11.23 -10.16
CA VAL A 58 6.04 12.08 -10.69
C VAL A 58 6.00 13.47 -10.06
N ALA A 59 4.81 14.04 -9.89
CA ALA A 59 4.62 15.34 -9.26
C ALA A 59 4.95 15.31 -7.75
N GLU A 60 4.52 14.28 -7.01
CA GLU A 60 4.80 14.17 -5.58
C GLU A 60 6.31 14.10 -5.29
N HIS A 61 7.07 13.38 -6.13
CA HIS A 61 8.50 13.13 -5.92
C HIS A 61 9.43 14.01 -6.77
N ASN A 62 8.90 14.97 -7.55
CA ASN A 62 9.65 15.79 -8.51
C ASN A 62 10.58 14.93 -9.41
N PHE A 63 10.02 13.90 -10.03
CA PHE A 63 10.80 12.96 -10.84
C PHE A 63 11.51 13.66 -12.00
N PRO A 64 12.80 13.36 -12.25
CA PRO A 64 13.46 13.76 -13.49
C PRO A 64 12.72 13.17 -14.71
N GLU A 65 12.65 13.93 -15.81
CA GLU A 65 11.92 13.49 -17.01
C GLU A 65 12.44 12.16 -17.59
N VAL A 66 13.74 11.89 -17.40
CA VAL A 66 14.38 10.63 -17.81
C VAL A 66 13.87 9.42 -17.01
N ASP A 67 13.58 9.59 -15.73
CA ASP A 67 13.03 8.52 -14.89
C ASP A 67 11.51 8.38 -15.09
N ALA A 68 10.84 9.51 -15.34
CA ALA A 68 9.42 9.53 -15.67
C ALA A 68 9.13 8.82 -17.00
N SER A 69 10.00 8.96 -18.01
CA SER A 69 9.85 8.24 -19.28
C SER A 69 10.02 6.73 -19.11
N ARG A 70 11.02 6.27 -18.33
CA ARG A 70 11.20 4.86 -17.99
C ARG A 70 9.97 4.27 -17.30
N LEU A 71 9.39 4.99 -16.35
CA LEU A 71 8.17 4.57 -15.66
C LEU A 71 6.97 4.47 -16.62
N ARG A 72 6.87 5.36 -17.61
CA ARG A 72 5.84 5.29 -18.67
C ARG A 72 6.07 4.10 -19.62
N GLU A 73 7.32 3.73 -19.91
CA GLU A 73 7.66 2.57 -20.76
C GLU A 73 7.26 1.23 -20.11
N MET A 74 7.25 1.16 -18.78
CA MET A 74 6.81 -0.02 -18.04
C MET A 74 5.35 -0.41 -18.27
N LYS A 75 4.53 0.47 -18.83
CA LYS A 75 3.15 0.15 -19.24
C LYS A 75 3.07 -1.03 -20.20
N SER A 76 4.14 -1.28 -20.97
CA SER A 76 4.26 -2.46 -21.83
C SER A 76 4.34 -3.78 -21.07
N ARG A 77 4.67 -3.74 -19.77
CA ARG A 77 4.83 -4.88 -18.86
C ARG A 77 4.03 -4.66 -17.57
N PRO A 78 2.68 -4.73 -17.63
CA PRO A 78 1.80 -4.46 -16.48
C PRO A 78 2.17 -5.21 -15.20
N GLY A 79 2.63 -6.47 -15.31
CA GLY A 79 3.02 -7.29 -14.16
C GLY A 79 4.29 -6.85 -13.44
N MET A 80 5.09 -5.95 -14.02
CA MET A 80 6.28 -5.37 -13.40
C MET A 80 6.04 -3.95 -12.90
N MET A 81 4.82 -3.40 -13.07
CA MET A 81 4.49 -2.04 -12.68
C MET A 81 4.41 -1.92 -11.14
N PRO A 82 5.07 -0.93 -10.51
CA PRO A 82 5.01 -0.72 -9.06
C PRO A 82 3.69 -0.07 -8.63
N VAL A 83 2.56 -0.75 -8.86
CA VAL A 83 1.19 -0.22 -8.69
C VAL A 83 0.92 0.29 -7.27
N THR A 84 1.45 -0.38 -6.26
CA THR A 84 1.20 0.00 -4.86
C THR A 84 1.84 1.35 -4.57
N LEU A 85 3.09 1.56 -4.99
CA LEU A 85 3.76 2.84 -4.79
C LEU A 85 3.17 3.97 -5.64
N LEU A 86 2.73 3.64 -6.85
CA LEU A 86 1.99 4.54 -7.72
C LEU A 86 0.70 5.03 -7.04
N LEU A 87 -0.08 4.13 -6.43
CA LEU A 87 -1.29 4.47 -5.68
C LEU A 87 -1.01 5.15 -4.34
N HIS A 88 0.15 4.90 -3.76
CA HIS A 88 0.55 5.40 -2.44
C HIS A 88 1.90 6.12 -2.47
N PRO A 89 2.00 7.25 -3.19
CA PRO A 89 3.29 7.94 -3.37
C PRO A 89 3.89 8.38 -2.03
N GLN A 90 3.06 8.70 -1.04
CA GLN A 90 3.46 9.17 0.29
C GLN A 90 4.05 8.08 1.21
N LEU A 91 3.98 6.79 0.83
CA LEU A 91 4.58 5.71 1.63
C LEU A 91 6.11 5.75 1.59
N VAL A 92 6.67 6.36 0.55
CA VAL A 92 8.11 6.46 0.32
C VAL A 92 8.54 7.91 0.28
N LYS A 93 9.84 8.13 0.39
CA LYS A 93 10.49 9.43 0.15
C LYS A 93 11.71 9.20 -0.72
N GLN A 94 12.06 10.18 -1.54
CA GLN A 94 13.29 10.14 -2.31
C GLN A 94 14.43 10.76 -1.48
N GLU A 95 15.53 10.02 -1.30
CA GLU A 95 16.75 10.48 -0.65
C GLU A 95 17.96 10.06 -1.50
N ASN A 96 18.83 11.03 -1.84
CA ASN A 96 20.05 10.79 -2.61
C ASN A 96 19.83 10.00 -3.92
N GLY A 97 18.73 10.27 -4.63
CA GLY A 97 18.38 9.57 -5.88
C GLY A 97 17.85 8.15 -5.71
N ARG A 98 17.46 7.75 -4.50
CA ARG A 98 16.84 6.44 -4.19
C ARG A 98 15.53 6.61 -3.41
N PHE A 99 14.61 5.67 -3.57
CA PHE A 99 13.42 5.58 -2.74
C PHE A 99 13.74 4.83 -1.45
N VAL A 100 13.36 5.44 -0.34
CA VAL A 100 13.47 4.87 0.99
C VAL A 100 12.13 4.97 1.70
N ARG A 101 12.00 4.23 2.81
CA ARG A 101 10.81 4.23 3.65
C ARG A 101 10.46 5.65 4.13
N GLY A 102 9.23 6.08 3.83
CA GLY A 102 8.65 7.32 4.33
C GLY A 102 8.04 7.18 5.73
N ARG A 103 7.57 8.31 6.27
CA ARG A 103 6.89 8.35 7.57
C ARG A 103 5.58 7.54 7.56
N ASN A 104 4.83 7.60 6.45
CA ASN A 104 3.54 6.92 6.35
C ASN A 104 3.71 5.38 6.32
N LEU A 105 4.72 4.85 5.61
CA LEU A 105 5.03 3.42 5.68
C LEU A 105 5.50 2.99 7.08
N THR A 106 6.24 3.85 7.77
CA THR A 106 6.60 3.60 9.18
C THR A 106 5.35 3.52 10.07
N ALA A 107 4.37 4.40 9.87
CA ALA A 107 3.10 4.37 10.59
C ALA A 107 2.29 3.10 10.30
N VAL A 108 2.21 2.66 9.04
CA VAL A 108 1.57 1.39 8.66
C VAL A 108 2.25 0.19 9.32
N MET A 109 3.59 0.15 9.34
CA MET A 109 4.34 -0.90 10.04
C MET A 109 4.06 -0.88 11.55
N ALA A 110 4.07 0.29 12.18
CA ALA A 110 3.78 0.44 13.60
C ALA A 110 2.35 -0.01 13.93
N ALA A 111 1.36 0.40 13.14
CA ALA A 111 -0.04 -0.01 13.28
C ALA A 111 -0.20 -1.54 13.14
N THR A 112 0.54 -2.16 12.21
CA THR A 112 0.58 -3.63 12.04
C THR A 112 1.23 -4.33 13.25
N GLY A 113 2.28 -3.74 13.82
CA GLY A 113 2.89 -4.26 15.06
C GLY A 113 1.92 -4.16 16.24
N VAL A 114 1.25 -3.03 16.38
CA VAL A 114 0.26 -2.78 17.44
C VAL A 114 -0.93 -3.75 17.33
N SER A 115 -1.45 -4.04 16.13
CA SER A 115 -2.52 -5.04 15.97
C SER A 115 -2.09 -6.42 16.44
N THR A 116 -0.82 -6.80 16.25
CA THR A 116 -0.26 -8.06 16.75
C THR A 116 -0.29 -8.14 18.28
N LEU A 117 0.01 -7.02 18.96
CA LEU A 117 0.02 -6.94 20.43
C LEU A 117 -1.39 -6.95 21.03
N ILE A 118 -2.36 -6.37 20.32
CA ILE A 118 -3.75 -6.28 20.77
C ILE A 118 -4.53 -7.57 20.51
N LEU A 119 -4.09 -8.43 19.57
CA LEU A 119 -4.83 -9.64 19.20
C LEU A 119 -5.02 -10.64 20.36
N PRO A 120 -3.98 -11.05 21.13
CA PRO A 120 -4.14 -12.04 22.19
C PRO A 120 -5.18 -11.64 23.26
N PRO A 121 -5.17 -10.41 23.82
CA PRO A 121 -6.18 -10.02 24.79
C PRO A 121 -7.59 -9.91 24.18
N LEU A 122 -7.73 -9.47 22.92
CA LEU A 122 -9.02 -9.45 22.24
C LEU A 122 -9.60 -10.85 22.03
N ALA A 123 -8.77 -11.80 21.62
CA ALA A 123 -9.17 -13.19 21.45
C ALA A 123 -9.59 -13.81 22.79
N GLY A 124 -8.82 -13.56 23.86
CA GLY A 124 -9.17 -13.99 25.21
C GLY A 124 -10.52 -13.44 25.68
N MET A 125 -10.81 -12.17 25.42
CA MET A 125 -12.10 -11.57 25.76
C MET A 125 -13.26 -12.16 24.95
N ALA A 126 -13.07 -12.40 23.65
CA ALA A 126 -14.11 -12.97 22.78
C ALA A 126 -14.47 -14.42 23.13
N LEU A 127 -13.58 -15.17 23.78
CA LEU A 127 -13.88 -16.51 24.30
C LEU A 127 -14.87 -16.46 25.47
N HIS A 128 -14.91 -15.36 26.22
CA HIS A 128 -15.82 -15.17 27.35
C HIS A 128 -17.14 -14.50 26.96
N ASP A 129 -17.15 -13.66 25.92
CA ASP A 129 -18.33 -12.98 25.41
C ASP A 129 -18.33 -12.93 23.88
N VAL A 130 -19.26 -13.67 23.27
CA VAL A 130 -19.39 -13.79 21.82
C VAL A 130 -19.70 -12.43 21.17
N SER A 131 -20.36 -11.51 21.88
CA SER A 131 -20.65 -10.17 21.34
C SER A 131 -19.38 -9.36 21.04
N LEU A 132 -18.26 -9.70 21.68
CA LEU A 132 -16.96 -9.05 21.49
C LEU A 132 -16.13 -9.68 20.35
N SER A 133 -16.62 -10.74 19.70
CA SER A 133 -15.92 -11.46 18.61
C SER A 133 -15.62 -10.60 17.38
N LEU A 134 -16.35 -9.49 17.18
CA LEU A 134 -16.09 -8.56 16.09
C LEU A 134 -14.72 -7.88 16.21
N LEU A 135 -14.26 -7.58 17.44
CA LEU A 135 -12.99 -6.89 17.67
C LEU A 135 -11.77 -7.71 17.19
N PRO A 136 -11.58 -8.98 17.59
CA PRO A 136 -10.47 -9.77 17.07
C PRO A 136 -10.59 -10.01 15.56
N LEU A 137 -11.80 -10.16 15.01
CA LEU A 137 -11.99 -10.28 13.55
C LEU A 137 -11.49 -9.04 12.80
N LEU A 138 -11.90 -7.85 13.24
CA LEU A 138 -11.42 -6.58 12.66
C LEU A 138 -9.91 -6.45 12.79
N ASN A 139 -9.36 -6.79 13.95
CA ASN A 139 -7.93 -6.71 14.21
C ASN A 139 -7.11 -7.65 13.30
N VAL A 140 -7.62 -8.87 13.05
CA VAL A 140 -7.01 -9.81 12.10
C VAL A 140 -7.05 -9.25 10.67
N ALA A 141 -8.18 -8.70 10.23
CA ALA A 141 -8.29 -8.11 8.89
C ALA A 141 -7.26 -7.00 8.69
N VAL A 142 -7.20 -6.07 9.65
CA VAL A 142 -6.25 -4.95 9.71
C VAL A 142 -4.79 -5.42 9.66
N PHE A 143 -4.46 -6.46 10.43
CA PHE A 143 -3.13 -7.05 10.42
C PHE A 143 -2.76 -7.56 9.03
N PHE A 144 -3.63 -8.37 8.41
CA PHE A 144 -3.36 -8.90 7.06
C PHE A 144 -3.25 -7.80 6.01
N THR A 145 -4.14 -6.80 6.03
CA THR A 145 -4.06 -5.67 5.11
C THR A 145 -2.78 -4.84 5.33
N GLY A 146 -2.35 -4.66 6.58
CA GLY A 146 -1.10 -3.99 6.90
C GLY A 146 0.11 -4.74 6.36
N VAL A 147 0.21 -6.05 6.64
CA VAL A 147 1.30 -6.90 6.15
C VAL A 147 1.34 -6.94 4.62
N GLN A 148 0.18 -7.07 3.96
CA GLN A 148 0.11 -7.07 2.50
C GLN A 148 0.60 -5.75 1.91
N LEU A 149 0.13 -4.62 2.44
CA LEU A 149 0.54 -3.29 1.96
C LEU A 149 2.05 -3.09 2.14
N VAL A 150 2.60 -3.44 3.31
CA VAL A 150 4.05 -3.36 3.57
C VAL A 150 4.83 -4.23 2.59
N ARG A 151 4.44 -5.50 2.42
CA ARG A 151 5.12 -6.43 1.52
C ARG A 151 5.12 -5.94 0.07
N GLN A 152 3.98 -5.46 -0.42
CA GLN A 152 3.84 -4.93 -1.77
C GLN A 152 4.67 -3.66 -1.94
N THR A 153 4.65 -2.77 -0.95
CA THR A 153 5.46 -1.54 -0.95
C THR A 153 6.96 -1.83 -1.04
N TYR A 154 7.47 -2.82 -0.29
CA TYR A 154 8.89 -3.20 -0.37
C TYR A 154 9.27 -3.82 -1.73
N SER A 155 8.39 -4.63 -2.30
CA SER A 155 8.58 -5.19 -3.65
C SER A 155 8.67 -4.07 -4.68
N ASP A 156 7.75 -3.12 -4.63
CA ASP A 156 7.68 -1.99 -5.56
C ASP A 156 8.86 -1.02 -5.37
N LEU A 157 9.34 -0.84 -4.13
CA LEU A 157 10.48 0.01 -3.80
C LEU A 157 11.77 -0.54 -4.40
N SER A 158 11.98 -1.86 -4.32
CA SER A 158 13.12 -2.53 -4.96
C SER A 158 13.09 -2.33 -6.48
N LEU A 159 11.92 -2.49 -7.11
CA LEU A 159 11.75 -2.27 -8.55
C LEU A 159 12.04 -0.82 -8.94
N LEU A 160 11.50 0.16 -8.22
CA LEU A 160 11.76 1.59 -8.47
C LEU A 160 13.24 1.95 -8.31
N ASN A 161 13.91 1.42 -7.28
CA ASN A 161 15.33 1.67 -7.08
C ASN A 161 16.19 1.08 -8.19
N VAL A 162 15.84 -0.11 -8.70
CA VAL A 162 16.48 -0.70 -9.89
C VAL A 162 16.30 0.21 -11.11
N LEU A 163 15.11 0.76 -11.31
CA LEU A 163 14.80 1.62 -12.47
C LEU A 163 15.54 2.95 -12.45
N VAL A 164 15.62 3.59 -11.27
CA VAL A 164 16.27 4.90 -11.12
C VAL A 164 17.79 4.78 -11.02
N THR A 165 18.30 3.78 -10.28
CA THR A 165 19.75 3.67 -10.05
C THR A 165 20.48 2.68 -10.95
N GLY A 166 19.74 1.85 -11.70
CA GLY A 166 20.31 0.78 -12.53
C GLY A 166 20.96 -0.35 -11.74
N LYS A 167 20.82 -0.39 -10.41
CA LYS A 167 21.41 -1.41 -9.53
C LYS A 167 20.33 -2.05 -8.67
N PRO A 168 20.28 -3.40 -8.59
CA PRO A 168 19.50 -4.06 -7.55
C PRO A 168 20.09 -3.73 -6.17
N ASP A 169 19.22 -3.36 -5.24
CA ASP A 169 19.53 -3.27 -3.80
C ASP A 169 19.69 -4.67 -3.20
#